data_AF-A0A1S0UD46-F1
#
_entry.id   AF-A0A1S0UD46-F1
#
_cell.length_a   1.000
_cell.length_b   1.000
_cell.length_c   1.000
_cell.angle_alpha   90.00
_cell.angle_beta   90.00
_cell.angle_gamma   90.00
#
_symmetry.space_group_name_H-M   'P 1'
#
loop_
_entity.id
_entity.type
_entity.pdbx_description
1 polymer ?
#
loop_
_entity_poly.entity_id
_entity_poly.type
_entity_poly.pdbx_seq_one_letter_code
_entity_poly.pdbx_strand_id
1 'polypeptide(L)'
;MRSRSNAIYAKKNSLEKGDLVVHMRAHIDARPFSCLHCNMRFNRKDVMRAHMKIHLLNRPTFNCTVCDKVYLLESTLKSHLKNHVMN
;
A
#
# COMPACT_ATOMS: atom_id res chain seq x y z
N MET A 1 33.45 9.42 -33.31
CA MET A 1 33.10 8.02 -32.99
C MET A 1 31.58 7.88 -33.09
N ARG A 2 31.11 7.09 -34.06
CA ARG A 2 29.68 6.82 -34.27
C ARG A 2 29.21 5.83 -33.19
N SER A 3 28.00 6.01 -32.70
CA SER A 3 26.99 4.95 -32.79
C SER A 3 25.57 5.52 -32.68
N ARG A 4 24.83 5.26 -33.75
CA ARG A 4 23.42 5.57 -33.99
C ARG A 4 22.53 4.74 -33.06
N SER A 5 21.35 5.26 -32.72
CA SER A 5 20.14 4.46 -32.47
C SER A 5 18.91 5.39 -32.59
N ASN A 6 18.47 5.65 -33.82
CA ASN A 6 17.31 5.03 -34.47
C ASN A 6 15.99 5.18 -33.71
N ALA A 7 15.16 6.08 -34.23
CA ALA A 7 13.74 6.15 -34.00
C ALA A 7 13.05 4.88 -34.51
N ILE A 8 12.87 3.84 -33.69
CA ILE A 8 11.84 2.81 -33.87
C ILE A 8 11.47 2.30 -32.49
N TYR A 9 10.50 2.93 -31.83
CA TYR A 9 9.45 2.33 -31.00
C TYR A 9 8.56 3.49 -30.53
N ALA A 10 7.99 4.23 -31.48
CA ALA A 10 6.74 4.94 -31.22
C ALA A 10 5.64 3.88 -31.13
N LYS A 11 5.70 3.03 -30.10
CA LYS A 11 4.56 2.19 -29.73
C LYS A 11 3.58 3.15 -29.08
N LYS A 12 2.72 3.69 -29.94
CA LYS A 12 1.60 4.56 -29.62
C LYS A 12 0.71 3.84 -28.62
N ASN A 13 1.02 4.00 -27.34
CA ASN A 13 0.19 3.56 -26.24
C ASN A 13 -0.49 4.81 -25.71
N SER A 14 -1.76 4.97 -26.10
CA SER A 14 -2.67 5.94 -25.49
C SER A 14 -2.88 5.54 -24.02
N LEU A 15 -1.92 5.89 -23.18
CA LEU A 15 -2.01 5.73 -21.74
C LEU A 15 -2.57 7.05 -21.22
N GLU A 16 -3.74 6.96 -20.58
CA GLU A 16 -4.33 8.11 -19.90
C GLU A 16 -3.30 8.75 -18.97
N LYS A 17 -3.39 10.07 -18.72
CA LYS A 17 -2.35 10.83 -18.01
C LYS A 17 -1.83 10.15 -16.73
N GLY A 18 -2.69 9.43 -16.00
CA GLY A 18 -2.32 8.68 -14.79
C GLY A 18 -1.33 7.55 -15.05
N ASP A 19 -1.51 6.79 -16.13
CA ASP A 19 -0.65 5.68 -16.49
C ASP A 19 0.71 6.15 -17.00
N LEU A 20 0.75 7.28 -17.71
CA LEU A 20 2.00 7.91 -18.12
C LEU A 20 2.83 8.36 -16.90
N VAL A 21 2.19 8.92 -15.88
CA VAL A 21 2.87 9.31 -14.63
C VAL A 21 3.43 8.08 -13.90
N VAL A 22 2.67 6.98 -13.84
CA VAL A 22 3.14 5.72 -13.23
C VAL A 22 4.30 5.13 -14.02
N HIS A 23 4.22 5.11 -15.34
CA HIS A 23 5.29 4.65 -16.24
C HIS A 23 6.58 5.46 -16.04
N MET A 24 6.49 6.79 -15.99
CA MET A 24 7.66 7.65 -15.80
C MET A 24 8.33 7.46 -14.42
N ARG A 25 7.57 7.13 -13.36
CA ARG A 25 8.11 6.76 -12.04
C ARG A 25 8.86 5.42 -11.99
N ALA A 26 8.83 4.63 -13.05
CA ALA A 26 9.66 3.43 -13.17
C ALA A 26 11.04 3.75 -13.76
N HIS A 27 11.15 4.81 -14.57
CA HIS A 27 12.42 5.26 -15.16
C HIS A 27 13.23 6.12 -14.20
N ILE A 28 12.55 6.93 -13.39
CA ILE A 28 13.15 7.68 -12.30
C ILE A 28 12.92 6.80 -11.07
N ASP A 29 13.94 6.35 -10.34
CA ASP A 29 13.81 5.54 -9.10
C ASP A 29 13.05 6.25 -7.94
N ALA A 30 12.23 7.24 -8.27
CA ALA A 30 11.29 7.92 -7.41
C ALA A 30 10.26 6.94 -6.84
N ARG A 31 10.49 6.56 -5.58
CA ARG A 31 9.53 5.84 -4.72
C ARG A 31 8.97 6.82 -3.68
N PRO A 32 7.99 7.66 -4.06
CA PRO A 32 7.48 8.71 -3.18
C PRO A 32 6.67 8.18 -2.00
N PHE A 33 6.18 6.93 -2.06
CA PHE A 33 5.39 6.34 -0.98
C PHE A 33 6.27 5.48 -0.09
N SER A 34 6.47 5.88 1.16
CA SER A 34 7.19 5.11 2.16
C SER A 34 6.25 4.40 3.13
N CYS A 35 6.64 3.22 3.60
CA CYS A 35 5.98 2.59 4.74
C CYS A 35 6.32 3.34 6.04
N LEU A 36 5.37 3.41 6.98
CA LEU A 36 5.56 4.02 8.30
C LEU A 36 6.08 3.03 9.36
N HIS A 37 6.06 1.74 9.06
CA HIS A 37 6.46 0.68 9.98
C HIS A 37 7.76 -0.02 9.55
N CYS A 38 8.26 0.24 8.34
CA CYS A 38 9.53 -0.26 7.84
C CYS A 38 10.11 0.68 6.77
N ASN A 39 11.33 0.41 6.31
CA ASN A 39 12.04 1.25 5.35
C ASN A 39 11.68 0.98 3.87
N MET A 40 10.62 0.20 3.59
CA MET A 40 10.19 -0.09 2.22
C MET A 40 9.57 1.14 1.55
N ARG A 41 9.94 1.36 0.28
CA ARG A 41 9.41 2.44 -0.56
C ARG A 41 8.77 1.89 -1.84
N PHE A 42 7.70 2.53 -2.28
CA PHE A 42 6.86 2.13 -3.41
C PHE A 42 6.68 3.28 -4.40
N ASN A 43 6.57 2.93 -5.69
CA ASN A 43 6.30 3.88 -6.78
C ASN A 43 4.80 4.17 -6.97
N ARG A 44 3.93 3.32 -6.41
CA ARG A 44 2.47 3.44 -6.47
C ARG A 44 1.82 3.36 -5.09
N LYS A 45 0.75 4.14 -4.91
CA LYS A 45 0.03 4.28 -3.62
C LYS A 45 -0.78 3.03 -3.27
N ASP A 46 -1.39 2.39 -4.25
CA ASP A 46 -2.17 1.15 -4.08
C ASP A 46 -1.28 -0.02 -3.65
N VAL A 47 -0.08 -0.13 -4.22
CA VAL A 47 0.92 -1.13 -3.82
C VAL A 47 1.38 -0.91 -2.37
N MET A 48 1.69 0.33 -1.99
CA MET A 48 2.00 0.66 -0.59
C MET A 48 0.83 0.31 0.35
N ARG A 49 -0.42 0.62 -0.04
CA ARG A 49 -1.61 0.28 0.75
C ARG A 49 -1.77 -1.23 0.91
N ALA A 50 -1.53 -2.01 -0.13
CA ALA A 50 -1.55 -3.47 -0.05
C ALA A 50 -0.46 -3.98 0.91
N HIS A 51 0.75 -3.41 0.84
CA HIS A 51 1.84 -3.73 1.76
C HIS A 51 1.49 -3.46 3.24
N MET A 52 0.76 -2.38 3.54
CA MET A 52 0.35 -2.08 4.92
C MET A 52 -0.50 -3.20 5.55
N LYS A 53 -1.17 -4.03 4.75
CA LYS A 53 -1.93 -5.19 5.27
C LYS A 53 -1.02 -6.21 5.95
N ILE A 54 0.22 -6.35 5.50
CA ILE A 54 1.18 -7.31 6.06
C ILE A 54 1.54 -6.92 7.50
N HIS A 55 1.65 -5.61 7.77
CA HIS A 55 1.85 -5.11 9.12
C HIS A 55 0.64 -5.34 10.04
N LEU A 56 -0.58 -5.39 9.49
CA LEU A 56 -1.77 -5.75 10.27
C LEU A 56 -1.80 -7.23 10.63
N LEU A 57 -1.35 -8.10 9.71
CA LEU A 57 -1.29 -9.55 9.94
C LEU A 57 -0.17 -9.94 10.92
N ASN A 58 0.92 -9.16 10.95
CA ASN A 58 2.04 -9.38 11.86
C ASN A 58 1.89 -8.65 13.20
N ARG A 59 0.75 -7.98 13.42
CA ARG A 59 0.43 -7.36 14.71
C ARG A 59 -0.20 -8.40 15.65
N PRO A 60 -0.09 -8.20 16.96
CA PRO A 60 -0.81 -9.03 17.91
C PRO A 60 -2.31 -8.95 17.63
N THR A 61 -2.98 -10.09 17.75
CA THR A 61 -4.44 -10.15 17.76
C THR A 61 -4.96 -9.72 19.12
N PHE A 62 -6.14 -9.10 19.14
CA PHE A 62 -6.78 -8.61 20.35
C PHE A 62 -8.09 -9.37 20.57
N ASN A 63 -8.14 -10.16 21.64
CA ASN A 63 -9.33 -10.94 21.99
C ASN A 63 -10.27 -10.11 22.86
N CYS A 64 -11.57 -10.21 22.60
CA CYS A 64 -12.57 -9.69 23.52
C CYS A 64 -12.57 -10.54 24.80
N THR A 65 -12.67 -9.88 25.95
CA THR A 65 -12.71 -10.56 27.26
C THR A 65 -14.12 -11.03 27.63
N VAL A 66 -15.14 -10.66 26.84
CA VAL A 66 -16.56 -10.94 27.11
C VAL A 66 -17.13 -11.96 26.12
N CYS A 67 -16.58 -12.06 24.91
CA CYS A 67 -16.98 -13.03 23.90
C CYS A 67 -15.80 -13.49 23.04
N ASP A 68 -16.00 -14.50 22.20
CA ASP A 68 -14.92 -15.11 21.39
C ASP A 68 -14.54 -14.31 20.13
N LYS A 69 -14.85 -13.01 20.09
CA LYS A 69 -14.50 -12.15 18.95
C LYS A 69 -13.06 -11.67 19.02
N VAL A 70 -12.38 -11.74 17.88
CA VAL A 70 -10.97 -11.34 17.72
C VAL A 70 -10.87 -10.14 16.78
N TYR A 71 -9.99 -9.20 17.12
CA TYR A 71 -9.78 -7.96 16.39
C TYR A 71 -8.30 -7.78 16.03
N LEU A 72 -8.02 -7.24 14.85
CA LEU A 72 -6.65 -6.92 14.40
C LEU A 72 -6.16 -5.54 14.88
N LEU A 73 -7.06 -4.74 15.47
CA LEU A 73 -6.79 -3.39 15.95
C LEU A 73 -7.41 -3.18 17.32
N GLU A 74 -6.61 -2.65 18.24
CA GLU A 74 -7.04 -2.31 19.60
C GLU A 74 -8.20 -1.31 19.61
N SER A 75 -8.17 -0.31 18.72
CA SER A 75 -9.24 0.69 18.60
C SER A 75 -10.60 0.05 18.26
N THR A 76 -10.59 -0.98 17.41
CA THR A 76 -11.81 -1.72 17.05
C THR A 76 -12.32 -2.56 18.21
N LEU A 77 -11.43 -3.25 18.95
CA LEU A 77 -11.81 -3.96 20.18
C LEU A 77 -12.42 -2.98 21.20
N LYS A 78 -11.78 -1.83 21.42
CA LYS A 78 -12.28 -0.82 22.37
C LYS A 78 -13.66 -0.30 22.01
N SER A 79 -13.95 -0.11 20.72
CA SER A 79 -15.28 0.27 20.26
C SER A 79 -16.29 -0.86 20.46
N HIS A 80 -15.89 -2.11 20.21
CA HIS A 80 -16.74 -3.28 20.42
C HIS A 80 -17.10 -3.48 21.90
N LEU A 81 -16.14 -3.30 22.81
CA LEU A 81 -16.37 -3.46 24.26
C LEU A 81 -17.48 -2.53 24.78
N LYS A 82 -17.65 -1.35 24.19
CA LYS A 82 -18.75 -0.45 24.55
C LYS A 82 -20.13 -1.10 24.33
N ASN A 83 -20.26 -1.95 23.31
CA ASN A 83 -21.52 -2.63 23.03
C ASN A 83 -21.87 -3.69 24.09
N HIS A 84 -20.88 -4.22 24.81
CA HIS A 84 -21.11 -5.14 25.93
C HIS A 84 -21.50 -4.42 27.22
N VAL A 85 -21.18 -3.13 27.35
CA VAL A 85 -21.55 -2.32 28.53
C VAL A 85 -22.97 -1.77 28.41
N MET A 86 -23.46 -1.59 27.19
CA MET A 86 -24.80 -1.06 26.90
C MET A 86 -25.90 -2.13 26.85
N ASN A 87 -25.57 -3.39 27.13
CA ASN A 87 -26.45 -4.55 27.00
C ASN A 87 -26.40 -5.42 28.25
#